data_AF-A0A7I4B1K5-F1
#
_entry.id   AF-A0A7I4B1K5-F1
#
_cell.length_a   1.000
_cell.length_b   1.000
_cell.length_c   1.000
_cell.angle_alpha   90.00
_cell.angle_beta   90.00
_cell.angle_gamma   90.00
#
_symmetry.space_group_name_H-M   'P 1'
#
loop_
_entity.id
_entity.type
_entity.pdbx_description
1 polymer ?
#
loop_
_entity_poly.entity_id
_entity_poly.type
_entity_poly.pdbx_seq_one_letter_code
_entity_poly.pdbx_strand_id
1 'polypeptide(L)'
;MLASLFNMLGNPGEGFLCYAQGYSSQFFSIASFLWTTTISFTLHRAAVKHKTDVEGFGAIFHAYVWGTSLVMTIIPLIGNDYGPAGAWCWVQSETTAGKVLRFMTFYLPLWGAILFNGIAYFQIIRVINNATSMAAELSDRQLQVQTRVDMKALNRYGYYPLILIGSFTFGTINRIYGFVEAHHPLFWLYCLDIASASLMGFFNSIAYGYNNSVRRVLRERLDLVWPEKYRWWTSGFTRLNNSSEAEMVPLEADQGP
;
A
#
# COMPACT_ATOMS: atom_id res chain seq x y z
N MET A 1 2.09 7.08 -6.25
CA MET A 1 2.82 8.37 -6.28
C MET A 1 3.04 8.85 -7.70
N LEU A 2 3.72 8.09 -8.58
CA LEU A 2 3.98 8.52 -9.96
C LEU A 2 2.70 8.75 -10.79
N ALA A 3 1.70 7.87 -10.69
CA ALA A 3 0.42 8.06 -11.39
C ALA A 3 -0.29 9.39 -11.01
N SER A 4 -0.27 9.76 -9.73
CA SER A 4 -0.86 11.00 -9.23
C SER A 4 -0.14 12.25 -9.77
N LEU A 5 1.18 12.18 -9.99
CA LEU A 5 1.95 13.27 -10.59
C LEU A 5 1.51 13.54 -12.03
N PHE A 6 1.30 12.49 -12.82
CA PHE A 6 0.80 12.65 -14.19
C PHE A 6 -0.64 13.19 -14.21
N ASN A 7 -1.49 12.77 -13.27
CA ASN A 7 -2.86 13.29 -13.16
C ASN A 7 -2.91 14.77 -12.70
N MET A 8 -1.87 15.28 -12.04
CA MET A 8 -1.79 16.69 -11.63
C MET A 8 -1.71 17.65 -12.82
N LEU A 9 -1.29 17.17 -14.00
CA LEU A 9 -1.26 17.96 -15.24
C LEU A 9 -2.67 18.36 -15.74
N GLY A 10 -3.74 17.76 -15.22
CA GLY A 10 -5.11 18.03 -15.68
C GLY A 10 -5.39 17.44 -17.06
N ASN A 11 -6.34 18.00 -17.81
CA ASN A 11 -6.68 17.54 -19.15
C ASN A 11 -5.90 18.37 -20.19
N PRO A 12 -4.86 17.81 -20.85
CA PRO A 12 -4.09 18.52 -21.87
C PRO A 12 -4.82 18.65 -23.23
N GLY A 13 -6.07 18.19 -23.34
CA GLY A 13 -6.78 18.08 -24.61
C GLY A 13 -6.31 16.87 -25.42
N GLU A 14 -6.43 16.95 -26.74
CA GLU A 14 -5.95 15.91 -27.66
C GLU A 14 -4.45 16.04 -27.96
N GLY A 15 -3.78 14.91 -28.22
CA GLY A 15 -2.38 14.88 -28.67
C GLY A 15 -1.40 14.18 -27.74
N PHE A 16 -0.10 14.30 -28.02
CA PHE A 16 0.95 13.48 -27.39
C PHE A 16 0.94 13.51 -25.86
N LEU A 17 0.71 14.68 -25.25
CA LEU A 17 0.67 14.82 -23.79
C LEU A 17 -0.48 14.02 -23.15
N CYS A 18 -1.61 13.91 -23.86
CA CYS A 18 -2.77 13.11 -23.42
C CYS A 18 -2.44 11.62 -23.40
N TYR A 19 -1.83 11.12 -24.48
CA TYR A 19 -1.38 9.73 -24.54
C TYR A 19 -0.31 9.44 -23.49
N ALA A 20 0.69 10.31 -23.34
CA ALA A 20 1.74 10.15 -22.34
C ALA A 20 1.18 10.14 -20.91
N GLN A 21 0.22 11.02 -20.61
CA GLN A 21 -0.47 11.05 -19.33
C GLN A 21 -1.27 9.77 -19.08
N GLY A 22 -2.12 9.36 -20.03
CA GLY A 22 -2.97 8.17 -19.89
C GLY A 22 -2.19 6.87 -19.80
N TYR A 23 -1.13 6.74 -20.59
CA TYR A 23 -0.21 5.60 -20.55
C TYR A 23 0.51 5.53 -19.19
N SER A 24 1.10 6.65 -18.76
CA SER A 24 1.89 6.67 -17.52
C SER A 24 1.00 6.47 -16.30
N SER A 25 -0.17 7.10 -16.26
CA SER A 25 -1.11 6.95 -15.14
C SER A 25 -1.62 5.51 -15.03
N GLN A 26 -1.96 4.86 -16.16
CA GLN A 26 -2.34 3.44 -16.21
C GLN A 26 -1.19 2.55 -15.71
N PHE A 27 -0.02 2.65 -16.32
CA PHE A 27 1.14 1.80 -16.01
C PHE A 27 1.55 1.89 -14.54
N PHE A 28 1.75 3.12 -14.04
CA PHE A 28 2.22 3.31 -12.66
C PHE A 28 1.15 2.99 -11.61
N SER A 29 -0.14 3.11 -11.94
CA SER A 29 -1.21 2.69 -11.03
C SER A 29 -1.25 1.17 -10.89
N ILE A 30 -1.16 0.45 -12.02
CA ILE A 30 -1.13 -1.01 -12.02
C ILE A 30 0.11 -1.52 -11.30
N ALA A 31 1.27 -0.98 -11.63
CA ALA A 31 2.51 -1.34 -10.95
C ALA A 31 2.41 -1.11 -9.43
N SER A 32 1.80 0.01 -9.01
CA SER A 32 1.65 0.34 -7.60
C SER A 32 0.87 -0.72 -6.84
N PHE A 33 -0.30 -1.15 -7.31
CA PHE A 33 -1.06 -2.19 -6.59
C PHE A 33 -0.44 -3.59 -6.77
N LEU A 34 0.23 -3.91 -7.88
CA LEU A 34 0.91 -5.20 -8.02
C LEU A 34 2.14 -5.30 -7.09
N TRP A 35 2.85 -4.19 -6.84
CA TRP A 35 3.90 -4.15 -5.82
C TRP A 35 3.36 -4.48 -4.42
N THR A 36 2.15 -4.00 -4.08
CA THR A 36 1.52 -4.38 -2.80
C THR A 36 1.25 -5.89 -2.72
N THR A 37 0.84 -6.54 -3.82
CA THR A 37 0.65 -8.01 -3.82
C THR A 37 1.96 -8.76 -3.60
N THR A 38 3.07 -8.26 -4.16
CA THR A 38 4.41 -8.83 -3.94
C THR A 38 4.80 -8.75 -2.46
N ILE A 39 4.57 -7.61 -1.83
CA ILE A 39 4.85 -7.39 -0.40
C ILE A 39 3.96 -8.28 0.47
N SER A 40 2.69 -8.42 0.11
CA SER A 40 1.77 -9.32 0.80
C SER A 40 2.21 -10.79 0.70
N PHE A 41 2.71 -11.21 -0.46
CA PHE A 41 3.23 -12.54 -0.68
C PHE A 41 4.50 -12.83 0.15
N THR A 42 5.46 -11.89 0.16
CA THR A 42 6.68 -12.07 0.98
C THR A 42 6.34 -12.15 2.46
N LEU A 43 5.41 -11.32 2.92
CA LEU A 43 4.94 -11.33 4.29
C LEU A 43 4.23 -12.62 4.67
N HIS A 44 3.35 -13.10 3.80
CA HIS A 44 2.66 -14.37 3.99
C HIS A 44 3.65 -15.53 4.12
N ARG A 45 4.67 -15.59 3.26
CA ARG A 45 5.73 -16.60 3.35
C ARG A 45 6.56 -16.49 4.63
N ALA A 46 6.90 -15.28 5.05
CA ALA A 46 7.64 -15.06 6.29
C ALA A 46 6.82 -15.49 7.52
N ALA A 47 5.55 -15.10 7.60
CA ALA A 47 4.72 -15.33 8.78
C ALA A 47 4.08 -16.72 8.84
N VAL A 48 3.62 -17.26 7.70
CA VAL A 48 2.86 -18.53 7.64
C VAL A 48 3.75 -19.72 7.30
N LYS A 49 4.78 -19.51 6.47
CA LYS A 49 5.69 -20.58 6.03
C LYS A 49 7.04 -20.54 6.73
N HIS A 50 7.31 -19.52 7.55
CA HIS A 50 8.61 -19.29 8.20
C HIS A 50 9.79 -19.32 7.21
N LYS A 51 9.54 -18.94 5.95
CA LYS A 51 10.55 -18.88 4.89
C LYS A 51 10.82 -17.43 4.54
N THR A 52 11.91 -16.89 5.07
CA THR A 52 12.36 -15.52 4.84
C THR A 52 13.20 -15.35 3.57
N ASP A 53 13.66 -16.45 2.96
CA ASP A 53 14.39 -16.41 1.70
C ASP A 53 13.45 -16.11 0.51
N VAL A 54 13.41 -14.82 0.17
CA VAL A 54 12.67 -14.25 -0.96
C VAL A 54 13.58 -13.55 -1.96
N GLU A 55 14.89 -13.51 -1.71
CA GLU A 55 15.86 -12.79 -2.55
C GLU A 55 15.94 -13.41 -3.95
N GLY A 56 15.83 -14.74 -4.04
CA GLY A 56 15.76 -15.46 -5.32
C GLY A 56 14.51 -15.15 -6.17
N PHE A 57 13.48 -14.52 -5.60
CA PHE A 57 12.26 -14.16 -6.33
C PHE A 57 12.28 -12.74 -6.91
N GLY A 58 13.33 -11.95 -6.66
CA GLY A 58 13.40 -10.55 -7.10
C GLY A 58 13.12 -10.37 -8.60
N ALA A 59 13.76 -11.18 -9.46
CA ALA A 59 13.54 -11.15 -10.91
C ALA A 59 12.10 -11.51 -11.29
N ILE A 60 11.51 -12.49 -10.61
CA ILE A 60 10.12 -12.93 -10.84
C ILE A 60 9.14 -11.82 -10.45
N PHE A 61 9.36 -11.14 -9.32
CA PHE A 61 8.53 -10.02 -8.90
C PHE A 61 8.59 -8.86 -9.89
N HIS A 62 9.79 -8.50 -10.36
CA HIS A 62 9.93 -7.48 -11.39
C HIS A 62 9.24 -7.88 -12.70
N ALA A 63 9.42 -9.12 -13.16
CA ALA A 63 8.76 -9.62 -14.37
C ALA A 63 7.23 -9.60 -14.23
N TYR A 64 6.69 -10.04 -13.08
CA TYR A 64 5.26 -10.02 -12.79
C TYR A 64 4.71 -8.59 -12.75
N VAL A 65 5.32 -7.69 -11.97
CA VAL A 65 4.81 -6.33 -11.79
C VAL A 65 4.93 -5.52 -13.07
N TRP A 66 6.14 -5.42 -13.64
CA TRP A 66 6.38 -4.61 -14.81
C TRP A 66 5.77 -5.22 -16.06
N GLY A 67 5.85 -6.54 -16.23
CA GLY A 67 5.28 -7.25 -17.37
C GLY A 67 3.75 -7.11 -17.40
N THR A 68 3.07 -7.40 -16.30
CA THR A 68 1.60 -7.25 -16.24
C THR A 68 1.18 -5.79 -16.43
N SER A 69 1.88 -4.84 -15.81
CA SER A 69 1.58 -3.40 -15.98
C SER A 69 1.73 -2.96 -17.43
N LEU A 70 2.79 -3.42 -18.11
CA LEU A 70 3.03 -3.11 -19.51
C LEU A 70 1.94 -3.70 -20.40
N VAL A 71 1.62 -5.00 -20.23
CA VAL A 71 0.57 -5.68 -21.01
C VAL A 71 -0.78 -4.97 -20.87
N MET A 72 -1.20 -4.68 -19.64
CA MET A 72 -2.47 -4.00 -19.37
C MET A 72 -2.50 -2.54 -19.85
N THR A 73 -1.35 -1.93 -20.10
CA THR A 73 -1.25 -0.58 -20.66
C THR A 73 -1.21 -0.59 -22.20
N ILE A 74 -0.63 -1.63 -22.80
CA ILE A 74 -0.57 -1.77 -24.27
C ILE A 74 -1.93 -2.21 -24.85
N ILE A 75 -2.72 -3.03 -24.15
CA ILE A 75 -4.00 -3.52 -24.68
C ILE A 75 -4.92 -2.37 -25.16
N PRO A 76 -5.18 -1.30 -24.37
CA PRO A 76 -5.98 -0.17 -24.84
C PRO A 76 -5.28 0.71 -25.90
N LEU A 77 -3.96 0.61 -26.02
CA LEU A 77 -3.19 1.33 -27.03
C LEU A 77 -3.44 0.78 -28.44
N ILE A 78 -3.63 -0.54 -28.57
CA ILE A 78 -3.87 -1.21 -29.87
C ILE A 78 -5.17 -0.72 -30.52
N GLY A 79 -6.21 -0.49 -29.72
CA GLY A 79 -7.49 0.05 -30.19
C GLY A 79 -7.51 1.57 -30.34
N ASN A 80 -6.40 2.26 -30.06
CA ASN A 80 -6.33 3.72 -29.96
C ASN A 80 -7.39 4.30 -29.00
N ASP A 81 -7.68 3.58 -27.92
CA ASP A 81 -8.74 3.93 -26.97
C ASP A 81 -8.26 4.94 -25.91
N TYR A 82 -7.04 5.48 -25.98
CA TYR A 82 -6.59 6.53 -25.06
C TYR A 82 -7.08 7.91 -25.51
N GLY A 83 -7.60 8.70 -24.58
CA GLY A 83 -7.96 10.10 -24.82
C GLY A 83 -8.57 10.79 -23.60
N PRO A 84 -9.20 11.95 -23.79
CA PRO A 84 -9.82 12.70 -22.70
C PRO A 84 -10.90 11.87 -21.99
N ALA A 85 -10.76 11.71 -20.67
CA ALA A 85 -11.63 10.89 -19.83
C ALA A 85 -12.14 11.68 -18.62
N GLY A 86 -12.65 12.89 -18.89
CA GLY A 86 -13.05 13.85 -17.86
C GLY A 86 -11.93 14.84 -17.54
N ALA A 87 -11.41 14.79 -16.33
CA ALA A 87 -10.42 15.76 -15.83
C ALA A 87 -8.96 15.43 -16.22
N TRP A 88 -8.70 14.28 -16.85
CA TRP A 88 -7.39 13.84 -17.33
C TRP A 88 -7.57 12.91 -18.53
N CYS A 89 -6.47 12.50 -19.13
CA CYS A 89 -6.44 11.51 -20.19
C CYS A 89 -6.31 10.08 -19.68
N TRP A 90 -7.14 9.18 -20.18
CA TRP A 90 -7.14 7.76 -19.84
C TRP A 90 -7.77 6.93 -20.96
N VAL A 91 -7.97 5.63 -20.76
CA VAL A 91 -8.77 4.81 -21.69
C VAL A 91 -10.15 5.44 -21.78
N GLN A 92 -10.72 5.66 -22.96
CA GLN A 92 -12.02 6.29 -23.20
C GLN A 92 -13.16 5.33 -22.83
N SER A 93 -14.37 5.86 -22.61
CA SER A 93 -15.55 5.04 -22.27
C SER A 93 -16.81 5.44 -23.01
N GLU A 94 -16.66 6.16 -24.12
CA GLU A 94 -17.80 6.54 -24.97
C GLU A 94 -18.41 5.30 -25.62
N THR A 95 -17.56 4.36 -26.01
CA THR A 95 -17.98 3.06 -26.55
C THR A 95 -18.09 2.00 -25.47
N THR A 96 -18.95 1.00 -25.69
CA THR A 96 -19.03 -0.20 -24.84
C THR A 96 -17.68 -0.92 -24.78
N ALA A 97 -16.93 -0.94 -25.88
CA ALA A 97 -15.59 -1.52 -25.93
C ALA A 97 -14.62 -0.81 -24.97
N GLY A 98 -14.57 0.52 -24.97
CA GLY A 98 -13.73 1.29 -24.05
C GLY A 98 -14.12 1.09 -22.58
N LYS A 99 -15.43 1.01 -22.28
CA LYS A 99 -15.91 0.63 -20.93
C LYS A 99 -15.36 -0.74 -20.51
N VAL A 100 -15.52 -1.76 -21.36
CA VAL A 100 -15.01 -3.12 -21.11
C VAL A 100 -13.49 -3.12 -20.93
N LEU A 101 -12.76 -2.37 -21.76
CA LEU A 101 -11.31 -2.26 -21.65
C LEU A 101 -10.88 -1.68 -20.30
N ARG A 102 -11.55 -0.64 -19.78
CA ARG A 102 -11.27 -0.13 -18.42
C ARG A 102 -11.46 -1.20 -17.36
N PHE A 103 -12.56 -1.96 -17.42
CA PHE A 103 -12.80 -3.04 -16.45
C PHE A 103 -11.76 -4.15 -16.55
N MET A 104 -11.45 -4.59 -17.76
CA MET A 104 -10.52 -5.70 -18.00
C MET A 104 -9.07 -5.36 -17.68
N THR A 105 -8.62 -4.17 -18.07
CA THR A 105 -7.19 -3.80 -17.98
C THR A 105 -6.83 -3.10 -16.67
N PHE A 106 -7.80 -2.53 -15.94
CA PHE A 106 -7.55 -1.83 -14.68
C PHE A 106 -8.25 -2.49 -13.49
N TYR A 107 -9.59 -2.58 -13.53
CA TYR A 107 -10.35 -3.01 -12.35
C TYR A 107 -10.25 -4.50 -12.06
N LEU A 108 -10.15 -5.36 -13.08
CA LEU A 108 -9.99 -6.80 -12.90
C LEU A 108 -8.64 -7.14 -12.21
N PRO A 109 -7.47 -6.65 -12.68
CA PRO A 109 -6.22 -6.80 -11.95
C PRO A 109 -6.27 -6.21 -10.53
N LEU A 110 -6.93 -5.07 -10.35
CA LEU A 110 -7.08 -4.42 -9.06
C LEU A 110 -7.90 -5.26 -8.07
N TRP A 111 -9.06 -5.78 -8.48
CA TRP A 111 -9.88 -6.64 -7.62
C TRP A 111 -9.17 -7.95 -7.30
N GLY A 112 -8.43 -8.52 -8.27
CA GLY A 112 -7.55 -9.66 -8.03
C GLY A 112 -6.48 -9.35 -6.97
N ALA A 113 -5.85 -8.17 -7.06
CA ALA A 113 -4.89 -7.71 -6.06
C ALA A 113 -5.52 -7.53 -4.68
N ILE A 114 -6.71 -6.91 -4.59
CA ILE A 114 -7.45 -6.74 -3.33
C ILE A 114 -7.77 -8.10 -2.70
N LEU A 115 -8.30 -9.04 -3.48
CA LEU A 115 -8.66 -10.38 -3.01
C LEU A 115 -7.43 -11.13 -2.49
N PHE A 116 -6.35 -11.14 -3.26
CA PHE A 116 -5.10 -11.80 -2.86
C PHE A 116 -4.54 -11.20 -1.56
N ASN A 117 -4.45 -9.88 -1.48
CA ASN A 117 -3.98 -9.18 -0.28
C ASN A 117 -4.86 -9.49 0.95
N GLY A 118 -6.18 -9.51 0.77
CA GLY A 118 -7.13 -9.84 1.83
C GLY A 118 -6.99 -11.28 2.35
N ILE A 119 -6.84 -12.25 1.43
CA ILE A 119 -6.63 -13.66 1.79
C ILE A 119 -5.29 -13.85 2.52
N ALA A 120 -4.20 -13.29 1.98
CA ALA A 120 -2.89 -13.38 2.59
C ALA A 120 -2.90 -12.79 4.00
N TYR A 121 -3.52 -11.62 4.18
CA TYR A 121 -3.68 -10.98 5.48
C TYR A 121 -4.49 -11.83 6.47
N PHE A 122 -5.63 -12.35 6.04
CA PHE A 122 -6.46 -13.21 6.88
C PHE A 122 -5.70 -14.45 7.37
N GLN A 123 -4.92 -15.09 6.47
CA GLN A 123 -4.11 -16.25 6.83
C GLN A 123 -3.00 -15.90 7.83
N ILE A 124 -2.35 -14.75 7.65
CA ILE A 124 -1.33 -14.25 8.58
C ILE A 124 -1.95 -14.06 9.97
N ILE A 125 -3.05 -13.32 10.08
CA ILE A 125 -3.72 -13.08 11.37
C ILE A 125 -4.17 -14.39 12.03
N ARG A 126 -4.70 -15.33 11.26
CA ARG A 126 -5.12 -16.63 11.80
C ARG A 126 -3.95 -17.42 12.37
N VAL A 127 -2.83 -17.51 11.65
CA VAL A 127 -1.64 -18.25 12.11
C VAL A 127 -1.08 -17.60 13.37
N ILE A 128 -0.99 -16.27 13.41
CA ILE A 128 -0.42 -15.63 14.58
C ILE A 128 -1.37 -15.71 15.78
N ASN A 129 -2.69 -15.54 15.59
CA ASN A 129 -3.67 -15.70 16.68
C ASN A 129 -3.58 -17.10 17.29
N ASN A 130 -3.50 -18.13 16.44
CA ASN A 130 -3.33 -19.51 16.90
C ASN A 130 -2.02 -19.69 17.67
N ALA A 131 -0.90 -19.13 17.17
CA ALA A 131 0.38 -19.19 17.87
C ALA A 131 0.35 -18.46 19.22
N THR A 132 -0.33 -17.32 19.32
CA THR A 132 -0.48 -16.59 20.59
C THR A 132 -1.31 -17.35 21.61
N SER A 133 -2.38 -18.03 21.18
CA SER A 133 -3.19 -18.87 22.05
C SER A 133 -2.38 -20.05 22.58
N MET A 134 -1.60 -20.72 21.72
CA MET A 134 -0.72 -21.82 22.14
C MET A 134 0.38 -21.37 23.12
N ALA A 135 0.99 -20.20 22.88
CA ALA A 135 2.01 -19.66 23.79
C ALA A 135 1.44 -19.26 25.16
N ALA A 136 0.15 -18.88 25.23
CA ALA A 136 -0.52 -18.57 26.48
C ALA A 136 -0.78 -19.83 27.34
N GLU A 137 -0.99 -20.99 26.70
CA GLU A 137 -1.17 -22.27 27.39
C GLU A 137 0.15 -22.84 27.93
N LEU A 138 1.27 -22.61 27.23
CA LEU A 138 2.57 -23.24 27.54
C LEU A 138 3.37 -22.55 28.67
N SER A 139 2.86 -21.49 29.30
CA SER A 139 3.55 -20.69 30.34
C SER A 139 4.97 -20.21 29.96
N ASP A 140 5.33 -20.24 28.67
CA ASP A 140 6.63 -19.78 28.21
C ASP A 140 6.58 -18.27 27.95
N ARG A 141 7.01 -17.50 28.95
CA ARG A 141 7.00 -16.05 28.93
C ARG A 141 7.89 -15.48 27.82
N GLN A 142 8.98 -16.15 27.43
CA GLN A 142 9.85 -15.71 26.34
C GLN A 142 9.18 -15.89 24.98
N LEU A 143 8.57 -17.06 24.72
CA LEU A 143 7.82 -17.31 23.50
C LEU A 143 6.61 -16.37 23.37
N GLN A 144 5.93 -16.08 24.48
CA GLN A 144 4.80 -15.15 24.52
C GLN A 144 5.23 -13.72 24.17
N VAL A 145 6.38 -13.25 24.68
CA VAL A 145 6.93 -11.92 24.35
C VAL A 145 7.31 -11.86 22.87
N GLN A 146 8.03 -12.86 22.35
CA GLN A 146 8.43 -12.90 20.94
C GLN A 146 7.21 -12.88 20.00
N THR A 147 6.21 -13.72 20.27
CA THR A 147 4.98 -13.78 19.47
C THR A 147 4.19 -12.46 19.52
N ARG A 148 4.18 -11.75 20.66
CA ARG A 148 3.55 -10.42 20.76
C ARG A 148 4.28 -9.35 19.96
N VAL A 149 5.62 -9.42 19.89
CA VAL A 149 6.42 -8.50 19.07
C VAL A 149 6.16 -8.77 17.59
N ASP A 150 6.17 -10.03 17.18
CA ASP A 150 5.87 -10.45 15.81
C ASP A 150 4.42 -10.08 15.42
N MET A 151 3.45 -10.25 16.33
CA MET A 151 2.07 -9.77 16.17
C MET A 151 2.01 -8.27 15.89
N LYS A 152 2.69 -7.45 16.69
CA LYS A 152 2.66 -5.99 16.51
C LYS A 152 3.33 -5.58 15.20
N ALA A 153 4.39 -6.28 14.79
CA ALA A 153 5.01 -6.06 13.48
C ALA A 153 4.05 -6.45 12.34
N LEU A 154 3.39 -7.60 12.43
CA LEU A 154 2.53 -8.15 11.38
C LEU A 154 1.17 -7.45 11.28
N ASN A 155 0.56 -7.06 12.40
CA ASN A 155 -0.70 -6.30 12.42
C ASN A 155 -0.53 -4.89 11.79
N ARG A 156 0.67 -4.31 11.87
CA ARG A 156 1.00 -3.05 11.15
C ARG A 156 1.02 -3.22 9.63
N TYR A 157 1.16 -4.43 9.13
CA TYR A 157 1.07 -4.72 7.70
C TYR A 157 -0.37 -5.03 7.25
N GLY A 158 -1.31 -5.14 8.19
CA GLY A 158 -2.74 -5.22 7.91
C GLY A 158 -3.36 -3.98 7.29
N TYR A 159 -2.62 -2.87 7.27
CA TYR A 159 -3.04 -1.67 6.54
C TYR A 159 -2.99 -1.86 5.02
N TYR A 160 -2.21 -2.80 4.45
CA TYR A 160 -2.05 -2.88 2.99
C TYR A 160 -3.34 -3.20 2.22
N PRO A 161 -4.13 -4.24 2.57
CA PRO A 161 -5.41 -4.49 1.92
C PRO A 161 -6.41 -3.36 2.18
N LEU A 162 -6.39 -2.76 3.39
CA LEU A 162 -7.28 -1.66 3.76
C LEU A 162 -7.00 -0.39 2.95
N ILE A 163 -5.73 -0.10 2.67
CA ILE A 163 -5.32 1.03 1.81
C ILE A 163 -5.84 0.82 0.40
N LEU A 164 -5.67 -0.37 -0.18
CA LEU A 164 -6.18 -0.67 -1.53
C LEU A 164 -7.71 -0.55 -1.59
N ILE A 165 -8.41 -1.17 -0.64
CA ILE A 165 -9.88 -1.11 -0.58
C ILE A 165 -10.32 0.33 -0.41
N GLY A 166 -9.81 1.05 0.58
CA GLY A 166 -10.18 2.44 0.84
C GLY A 166 -9.91 3.37 -0.35
N SER A 167 -8.79 3.18 -1.04
CA SER A 167 -8.40 4.02 -2.18
C SER A 167 -9.18 3.77 -3.46
N PHE A 168 -9.73 2.57 -3.66
CA PHE A 168 -10.42 2.23 -4.91
C PHE A 168 -11.90 1.86 -4.75
N THR A 169 -12.45 1.89 -3.53
CA THR A 169 -13.88 1.64 -3.29
C THR A 169 -14.74 2.65 -4.04
N PHE A 170 -14.49 3.96 -3.84
CA PHE A 170 -15.27 5.00 -4.50
C PHE A 170 -15.11 4.97 -6.02
N GLY A 171 -13.90 4.72 -6.52
CA GLY A 171 -13.68 4.53 -7.96
C GLY A 171 -14.41 3.33 -8.53
N THR A 172 -14.43 2.20 -7.82
CA THR A 172 -15.19 1.00 -8.24
C THR A 172 -16.69 1.31 -8.30
N ILE A 173 -17.25 1.94 -7.27
CA ILE A 173 -18.66 2.35 -7.22
C ILE A 173 -18.96 3.32 -8.36
N ASN A 174 -18.12 4.33 -8.57
CA ASN A 174 -18.25 5.31 -9.63
C ASN A 174 -18.32 4.67 -11.03
N ARG A 175 -17.51 3.64 -11.28
CA ARG A 175 -17.52 2.95 -12.59
C ARG A 175 -18.66 1.98 -12.76
N ILE A 176 -19.07 1.26 -11.71
CA ILE A 176 -20.27 0.42 -11.78
C ILE A 176 -21.50 1.31 -12.01
N TYR A 177 -21.60 2.43 -11.28
CA TYR A 177 -22.69 3.39 -11.45
C TYR A 177 -22.70 3.98 -12.86
N GLY A 178 -21.56 4.48 -13.37
CA GLY A 178 -21.49 5.01 -14.74
C GLY A 178 -21.64 3.95 -15.85
N PHE A 179 -21.55 2.67 -15.53
CA PHE A 179 -21.89 1.57 -16.45
C PHE A 179 -23.40 1.35 -16.52
N VAL A 180 -24.10 1.43 -15.38
CA VAL A 180 -25.55 1.22 -15.27
C VAL A 180 -26.34 2.47 -15.67
N GLU A 181 -25.95 3.64 -15.16
CA GLU A 181 -26.64 4.92 -15.30
C GLU A 181 -25.73 5.94 -15.99
N ALA A 182 -25.65 5.88 -17.32
CA ALA A 182 -24.73 6.70 -18.10
C ALA A 182 -25.12 8.19 -18.17
N HIS A 183 -26.39 8.54 -17.90
CA HIS A 183 -26.92 9.88 -18.14
C HIS A 183 -26.88 10.82 -16.92
N HIS A 184 -26.53 10.32 -15.73
CA HIS A 184 -26.57 11.10 -14.48
C HIS A 184 -25.29 11.00 -13.65
N PRO A 185 -24.13 11.49 -14.13
CA PRO A 185 -22.88 11.41 -13.37
C PRO A 185 -22.97 12.18 -12.04
N LEU A 186 -22.62 11.50 -10.94
CA LEU A 186 -22.62 12.10 -9.60
C LEU A 186 -21.29 12.80 -9.32
N PHE A 187 -21.30 14.13 -9.30
CA PHE A 187 -20.11 14.95 -9.06
C PHE A 187 -19.38 14.58 -7.75
N TRP A 188 -20.11 14.43 -6.65
CA TRP A 188 -19.51 14.10 -5.35
C TRP A 188 -18.85 12.72 -5.33
N LEU A 189 -19.40 11.74 -6.06
CA LEU A 189 -18.81 10.42 -6.18
C LEU A 189 -17.49 10.48 -6.96
N TYR A 190 -17.42 11.32 -8.00
CA TYR A 190 -16.20 11.58 -8.76
C TYR A 190 -15.13 12.28 -7.90
N CYS A 191 -15.50 13.25 -7.06
CA CYS A 191 -14.57 13.88 -6.11
C CYS A 191 -14.00 12.87 -5.10
N LEU A 192 -14.85 11.98 -4.57
CA LEU A 192 -14.43 10.94 -3.63
C LEU A 192 -13.50 9.91 -4.28
N ASP A 193 -13.78 9.51 -5.52
CA ASP A 193 -12.91 8.66 -6.34
C ASP A 193 -11.50 9.28 -6.45
N ILE A 194 -11.41 10.54 -6.90
CA ILE A 194 -10.12 11.24 -7.05
C ILE A 194 -9.38 11.36 -5.72
N ALA A 195 -10.07 11.79 -4.66
CA ALA A 195 -9.45 12.02 -3.37
C ALA A 195 -8.92 10.71 -2.76
N SER A 196 -9.73 9.65 -2.78
CA SER A 196 -9.37 8.35 -2.22
C SER A 196 -8.22 7.68 -3.00
N ALA A 197 -8.23 7.77 -4.33
CA ALA A 197 -7.14 7.26 -5.17
C ALA A 197 -5.84 8.05 -4.96
N SER A 198 -5.91 9.37 -4.80
CA SER A 198 -4.73 10.22 -4.56
C SER A 198 -4.09 9.96 -3.20
N LEU A 199 -4.90 9.69 -2.17
CA LEU A 199 -4.42 9.35 -0.84
C LEU A 199 -3.73 7.98 -0.76
N MET A 200 -3.87 7.12 -1.77
CA MET A 200 -3.19 5.82 -1.80
C MET A 200 -1.66 5.97 -1.63
N GLY A 201 -1.06 6.93 -2.33
CA GLY A 201 0.38 7.19 -2.23
C GLY A 201 0.78 7.68 -0.83
N PHE A 202 -0.03 8.54 -0.24
CA PHE A 202 0.17 9.05 1.11
C PHE A 202 0.08 7.95 2.17
N PHE A 203 -0.98 7.12 2.12
CA PHE A 203 -1.14 6.01 3.06
C PHE A 203 -0.07 4.93 2.89
N ASN A 204 0.35 4.64 1.66
CA ASN A 204 1.49 3.77 1.41
C ASN A 204 2.76 4.34 2.07
N SER A 205 3.08 5.61 1.87
CA SER A 205 4.25 6.24 2.50
C SER A 205 4.19 6.21 4.03
N ILE A 206 3.01 6.35 4.64
CA ILE A 206 2.85 6.19 6.10
C ILE A 206 3.10 4.74 6.52
N ALA A 207 2.47 3.78 5.83
CA ALA A 207 2.58 2.37 6.15
C ALA A 207 4.02 1.85 5.99
N TYR A 208 4.77 2.33 4.98
CA TYR A 208 6.16 1.94 4.74
C TYR A 208 7.18 2.79 5.52
N GLY A 209 6.96 4.09 5.63
CA GLY A 209 7.92 5.04 6.19
C GLY A 209 7.86 5.17 7.72
N TYR A 210 6.69 4.98 8.33
CA TYR A 210 6.50 5.12 9.77
C TYR A 210 6.78 3.81 10.55
N ASN A 211 7.85 3.10 10.19
CA ASN A 211 8.31 1.95 10.95
C ASN A 211 9.27 2.40 12.08
N ASN A 212 9.19 1.81 13.26
CA ASN A 212 10.13 2.05 14.37
C ASN A 212 11.59 1.82 13.95
N SER A 213 11.86 0.82 13.10
CA SER A 213 13.21 0.57 12.58
C SER A 213 13.68 1.71 11.68
N VAL A 214 12.81 2.17 10.77
CA VAL A 214 13.10 3.29 9.87
C VAL A 214 13.25 4.59 10.66
N ARG A 215 12.39 4.84 11.65
CA ARG A 215 12.47 6.01 12.53
C ARG A 215 13.74 6.01 13.38
N ARG A 216 14.20 4.85 13.85
CA ARG A 216 15.47 4.72 14.57
C ARG A 216 16.64 5.07 13.67
N VAL A 217 16.72 4.47 12.48
CA VAL A 217 17.78 4.79 11.50
C VAL A 217 17.72 6.25 11.06
N LEU A 218 16.51 6.78 10.82
CA LEU A 218 16.33 8.18 10.43
C LEU A 218 16.76 9.12 11.56
N ARG A 219 16.47 8.78 12.83
CA ARG A 219 16.93 9.53 14.00
C ARG A 219 18.45 9.49 14.12
N GLU A 220 19.06 8.32 14.01
CA GLU A 220 20.53 8.17 14.03
C GLU A 220 21.20 8.99 12.92
N ARG A 221 20.65 8.93 11.70
CA ARG A 221 21.15 9.72 10.56
C ARG A 221 20.91 11.22 10.75
N LEU A 222 19.76 11.62 11.28
CA LEU A 222 19.47 13.01 11.61
C LEU A 222 20.43 13.50 12.69
N ASP A 223 20.66 12.74 13.76
CA ASP A 223 21.57 13.13 14.85
C ASP A 223 23.03 13.25 14.36
N LEU A 224 23.43 12.51 13.33
CA LEU A 224 24.75 12.63 12.68
C LEU A 224 24.86 13.84 11.73
N VAL A 225 23.77 14.23 11.08
CA VAL A 225 23.73 15.32 10.08
C VAL A 225 23.32 16.66 10.72
N TRP A 226 22.67 16.62 11.88
CA TRP A 226 22.14 17.80 12.56
C TRP A 226 23.27 18.57 13.25
N PRO A 227 23.49 19.85 12.91
CA PRO A 227 24.52 20.66 13.55
C PRO A 227 24.27 20.78 15.06
N GLU A 228 25.32 20.65 15.88
CA GLU A 228 25.22 20.70 17.35
C GLU A 228 24.47 21.94 17.87
N LYS A 229 24.51 23.04 17.12
CA LYS A 229 23.86 24.32 17.42
C LYS A 229 22.34 24.24 17.56
N TYR A 230 21.69 23.23 16.98
CA TYR A 230 20.22 23.09 17.00
C TYR A 230 19.73 21.91 17.85
N ARG A 231 20.61 21.26 18.62
CA ARG A 231 20.28 20.12 19.50
C ARG A 231 19.33 20.48 20.65
N TRP A 232 19.21 21.76 20.98
CA TRP A 232 18.28 22.25 22.00
C TRP A 232 16.79 22.09 21.62
N TRP A 233 16.48 21.91 20.33
CA TRP A 233 15.10 21.76 19.85
C TRP A 233 14.59 20.31 19.93
N THR A 234 15.50 19.31 19.91
CA THR A 234 15.16 17.88 19.97
C THR A 234 15.07 17.32 21.39
N SER A 235 15.59 18.04 22.39
CA SER A 235 15.56 17.66 23.81
C SER A 235 14.14 17.60 24.39
N GLY A 236 13.21 18.43 23.89
CA GLY A 236 11.79 18.40 24.28
C GLY A 236 11.06 17.13 23.83
N PHE A 237 11.44 16.55 22.68
CA PHE A 237 10.84 15.32 22.15
C PHE A 237 11.41 14.05 22.80
N THR A 238 12.62 14.14 23.37
CA THR A 238 13.35 13.03 23.99
C THR A 238 12.80 12.72 25.39
N ARG A 239 12.30 13.74 26.11
CA ARG A 239 11.76 13.60 27.47
C ARG A 239 10.39 12.91 27.54
N LEU A 240 9.62 12.93 26.46
CA LEU A 240 8.28 12.32 26.41
C LEU A 240 8.30 10.79 26.22
N ASN A 241 9.38 10.23 25.69
CA ASN A 241 9.44 8.80 25.33
C ASN A 241 10.19 7.93 26.36
N ASN A 242 11.15 8.48 27.11
CA ASN A 242 11.85 7.73 28.17
C ASN A 242 10.91 7.36 29.34
N SER A 243 9.83 8.11 29.55
CA SER A 243 8.80 7.81 30.55
C SER A 243 8.08 6.49 30.27
N SER A 244 7.99 6.08 28.99
CA SER A 244 7.30 4.85 28.58
C SER A 244 8.19 3.61 28.55
N GLU A 245 9.52 3.76 28.53
CA GLU A 245 10.47 2.63 28.62
C GLU A 245 10.89 2.31 30.06
N ALA A 246 10.86 3.28 30.98
CA ALA A 246 11.23 3.06 32.38
C ALA A 246 10.22 2.21 33.18
N GLU A 247 9.00 2.00 32.67
CA GLU A 247 7.95 1.21 33.35
C GLU A 247 8.07 -0.31 33.08
N MET A 248 9.02 -0.75 32.25
CA MET A 248 9.18 -2.16 31.86
C MET A 248 10.41 -2.87 32.47
N VAL A 249 11.08 -2.27 33.46
CA VAL A 249 12.14 -2.95 34.22
C VAL A 249 11.54 -3.58 35.48
N PRO A 250 11.48 -4.92 35.61
CA PRO A 250 11.11 -5.54 36.88
C PRO A 250 12.19 -5.23 37.92
N LEU A 251 11.77 -4.71 39.07
CA LEU A 251 12.59 -4.54 40.26
C LEU A 251 13.22 -5.89 40.63
N GLU A 252 14.55 -6.01 40.49
CA GLU A 252 15.31 -7.06 41.17
C GLU A 252 15.15 -6.84 42.68
N ALA A 253 14.55 -7.84 43.33
CA ALA A 253 14.42 -7.87 44.78
C ALA A 253 15.79 -8.20 45.38
N ASP A 254 16.37 -7.18 46.03
CA ASP A 254 17.53 -7.30 46.89
C ASP A 254 17.17 -8.18 48.11
N GLN A 255 17.74 -9.39 48.17
CA GLN A 255 17.74 -10.23 49.38
C GLN A 255 19.19 -10.45 49.81
N GLY A 256 19.70 -9.56 50.66
CA GLY A 256 20.76 -9.87 51.62
C GLY A 256 20.18 -10.58 52.85
N PRO A 257 20.98 -11.38 53.56
CA PRO A 257 21.94 -10.80 54.51
C PRO A 257 23.41 -11.15 54.27
#